data_AF-A0AAD6S2G8-F1
#
_entry.id   AF-A0AAD6S2G8-F1
#
_cell.length_a   1.000
_cell.length_b   1.000
_cell.length_c   1.000
_cell.angle_alpha   90.00
_cell.angle_beta   90.00
_cell.angle_gamma   90.00
#
_symmetry.space_group_name_H-M   'P 1'
#
loop_
_entity.id
_entity.type
_entity.pdbx_description
1 polymer ?
#
loop_
_entity_poly.entity_id
_entity_poly.type
_entity_poly.pdbx_seq_one_letter_code
_entity_poly.pdbx_strand_id
1 'polypeptide(L)'
;MEHAANSYRDINFLIDKDMETPEDINKAFVYSDDVKDGGNLCDHLNARVKPEYRDRGLVCPYNAGMSKEYRAHVMSLFKAGIIRILGCDIPDIDIVVQWKARKNLSSWVQRAGRAARGAGTVGFAVMLVEKSAFEVSARGDSDADNPMPLAPTQGRGRGRGRGRGGCGGKGQRGGKKQGKDYAQSHGQQRGWSRAVNDSIKAQDDSHAEIPADAPAEGLYALIQATICRRVILARVFKTETPTVPKETCCDVCNPKLFDRVRPSKPIRGVRQKGIRRGPAVDSVRESLFKWRREIKKMDYPHAVFAPHAILDNATCELLASIGPVESIEPLKQLLESRMPTAPVFTGGTGPVNGTPSRAVSTSASTNKRAGTGSSTAVNTRPLTAVDGHRRREGDPTWFMVRASTT
;
A
#
# COMPACT_ATOMS: atom_id res chain seq x y z
N MET A 1 7.67 3.33 8.63
CA MET A 1 7.30 4.35 7.64
C MET A 1 7.79 5.70 8.16
N GLU A 2 7.95 6.75 7.38
CA GLU A 2 8.23 8.13 7.89
C GLU A 2 7.18 9.11 7.38
N HIS A 3 6.63 8.86 6.19
CA HIS A 3 5.59 9.69 5.60
C HIS A 3 4.22 9.15 5.97
N ALA A 4 3.18 9.97 5.76
CA ALA A 4 1.80 9.50 5.87
C ALA A 4 1.56 8.34 4.90
N ALA A 5 0.87 7.28 5.33
CA ALA A 5 0.71 6.07 4.52
C ALA A 5 0.05 6.37 3.15
N ASN A 6 -0.98 7.21 3.13
CA ASN A 6 -1.66 7.62 1.88
C ASN A 6 -0.77 8.41 0.90
N SER A 7 0.44 8.84 1.29
CA SER A 7 1.39 9.50 0.40
C SER A 7 2.26 8.53 -0.40
N TYR A 8 2.34 7.26 0.03
CA TYR A 8 3.17 6.21 -0.58
C TYR A 8 4.67 6.55 -0.73
N ARG A 9 5.15 7.62 -0.12
CA ARG A 9 6.55 8.10 -0.29
C ARG A 9 7.61 7.17 0.29
N ASP A 10 7.21 6.28 1.19
CA ASP A 10 8.11 5.33 1.82
C ASP A 10 8.55 4.19 0.91
N ILE A 11 7.88 3.97 -0.23
CA ILE A 11 8.31 3.01 -1.27
C ILE A 11 9.07 3.67 -2.42
N ASN A 12 9.38 4.97 -2.33
CA ASN A 12 10.05 5.70 -3.41
C ASN A 12 11.43 5.12 -3.78
N PHE A 13 12.07 4.36 -2.88
CA PHE A 13 13.35 3.70 -3.13
C PHE A 13 13.29 2.64 -4.23
N LEU A 14 12.09 2.16 -4.60
CA LEU A 14 11.93 1.16 -5.66
C LEU A 14 12.18 1.73 -7.06
N ILE A 15 11.97 3.05 -7.24
CA ILE A 15 12.18 3.74 -8.51
C ILE A 15 12.92 5.03 -8.18
N ASP A 16 14.21 5.08 -8.50
CA ASP A 16 14.99 6.28 -8.30
C ASP A 16 14.43 7.43 -9.16
N LYS A 17 14.52 8.67 -8.65
CA LYS A 17 14.14 9.85 -9.44
C LYS A 17 15.03 10.03 -10.66
N ASP A 18 16.27 9.59 -10.55
CA ASP A 18 17.29 9.79 -11.56
C ASP A 18 17.38 8.59 -12.54
N MET A 19 16.45 7.64 -12.48
CA MET A 19 16.43 6.43 -13.33
C MET A 19 16.60 6.78 -14.81
N GLU A 20 17.62 6.29 -15.49
CA GLU A 20 17.93 6.55 -16.91
C GLU A 20 17.38 5.49 -17.82
N THR A 21 17.29 4.25 -17.34
CA THR A 21 16.83 3.10 -18.12
C THR A 21 15.82 2.27 -17.33
N PRO A 22 14.93 1.51 -17.99
CA PRO A 22 14.07 0.54 -17.30
C PRO A 22 14.85 -0.46 -16.44
N GLU A 23 16.09 -0.75 -16.81
CA GLU A 23 16.98 -1.67 -16.13
C GLU A 23 17.43 -1.19 -14.74
N ASP A 24 17.38 0.12 -14.49
CA ASP A 24 17.70 0.70 -13.18
C ASP A 24 16.68 0.33 -12.09
N ILE A 25 15.47 -0.11 -12.49
CA ILE A 25 14.42 -0.53 -11.57
C ILE A 25 14.61 -2.00 -11.25
N ASN A 26 15.12 -2.35 -10.06
CA ASN A 26 15.27 -3.76 -9.66
C ASN A 26 13.94 -4.53 -9.71
N LYS A 27 14.02 -5.85 -9.98
CA LYS A 27 12.82 -6.70 -9.96
C LYS A 27 12.26 -6.76 -8.54
N ALA A 28 11.08 -6.20 -8.36
CA ALA A 28 10.50 -5.99 -7.04
C ALA A 28 9.06 -6.49 -6.94
N PHE A 29 8.72 -7.04 -5.79
CA PHE A 29 7.34 -7.27 -5.40
C PHE A 29 6.88 -6.31 -4.32
N VAL A 30 5.70 -5.75 -4.52
CA VAL A 30 5.03 -4.90 -3.54
C VAL A 30 3.70 -5.53 -3.17
N TYR A 31 3.65 -6.05 -1.95
CA TYR A 31 2.42 -6.59 -1.38
C TYR A 31 1.64 -5.50 -0.65
N SER A 32 0.34 -5.42 -0.95
CA SER A 32 -0.65 -4.71 -0.15
C SER A 32 -1.76 -5.68 0.25
N ASP A 33 -2.31 -5.48 1.44
CA ASP A 33 -3.41 -6.29 1.95
C ASP A 33 -4.78 -5.77 1.50
N ASP A 34 -4.82 -4.53 1.00
CA ASP A 34 -6.01 -3.90 0.44
C ASP A 34 -5.82 -3.63 -1.06
N VAL A 35 -6.85 -3.95 -1.85
CA VAL A 35 -6.83 -3.84 -3.32
C VAL A 35 -6.78 -2.39 -3.78
N LYS A 36 -7.44 -1.48 -3.05
CA LYS A 36 -7.41 -0.04 -3.39
C LYS A 36 -6.04 0.55 -3.09
N ASP A 37 -5.46 0.22 -1.94
CA ASP A 37 -4.07 0.57 -1.62
C ASP A 37 -3.12 -0.01 -2.66
N GLY A 38 -3.35 -1.24 -3.13
CA GLY A 38 -2.57 -1.86 -4.21
C GLY A 38 -2.63 -1.08 -5.53
N GLY A 39 -3.82 -0.61 -5.93
CA GLY A 39 -4.00 0.26 -7.09
C GLY A 39 -3.27 1.58 -6.92
N ASN A 40 -3.48 2.27 -5.80
CA ASN A 40 -2.84 3.56 -5.52
C ASN A 40 -1.30 3.45 -5.43
N LEU A 41 -0.76 2.35 -4.90
CA LEU A 41 0.67 2.06 -4.90
C LEU A 41 1.21 1.94 -6.33
N CYS A 42 0.48 1.24 -7.22
CA CYS A 42 0.85 1.12 -8.63
C CYS A 42 0.81 2.48 -9.34
N ASP A 43 -0.24 3.27 -9.13
CA ASP A 43 -0.37 4.60 -9.72
C ASP A 43 0.75 5.53 -9.26
N HIS A 44 1.05 5.50 -7.96
CA HIS A 44 2.14 6.28 -7.38
C HIS A 44 3.51 5.90 -7.95
N LEU A 45 3.79 4.60 -8.07
CA LEU A 45 5.04 4.12 -8.67
C LEU A 45 5.12 4.45 -10.17
N ASN A 46 4.05 4.27 -10.94
CA ASN A 46 3.99 4.65 -12.35
C ASN A 46 4.21 6.16 -12.56
N ALA A 47 3.71 7.01 -11.67
CA ALA A 47 3.96 8.45 -11.72
C ALA A 47 5.46 8.81 -11.51
N ARG A 48 6.23 7.94 -10.83
CA ARG A 48 7.68 8.11 -10.61
C ARG A 48 8.52 7.66 -11.79
N VAL A 49 8.02 6.75 -12.62
CA VAL A 49 8.70 6.35 -13.86
C VAL A 49 8.86 7.59 -14.75
N LYS A 50 10.05 7.76 -15.36
CA LYS A 50 10.29 8.86 -16.30
C LYS A 50 9.21 8.85 -17.40
N PRO A 51 8.69 10.03 -17.83
CA PRO A 51 7.59 10.11 -18.79
C PRO A 51 7.78 9.25 -20.04
N GLU A 52 9.01 9.19 -20.57
CA GLU A 52 9.40 8.40 -21.75
C GLU A 52 9.23 6.88 -21.60
N TYR A 53 9.14 6.37 -20.37
CA TYR A 53 9.01 4.94 -20.07
C TYR A 53 7.66 4.56 -19.45
N ARG A 54 6.77 5.52 -19.17
CA ARG A 54 5.48 5.24 -18.52
C ARG A 54 4.60 4.29 -19.32
N ASP A 55 4.61 4.42 -20.65
CA ASP A 55 3.79 3.60 -21.55
C ASP A 55 4.34 2.17 -21.71
N ARG A 56 5.53 1.86 -21.16
CA ARG A 56 6.10 0.52 -21.20
C ARG A 56 5.52 -0.44 -20.16
N GLY A 57 4.69 0.05 -19.24
CA GLY A 57 4.03 -0.79 -18.23
C GLY A 57 5.00 -1.43 -17.22
N LEU A 58 6.08 -0.73 -16.86
CA LEU A 58 7.13 -1.26 -15.97
C LEU A 58 6.61 -1.65 -14.57
N VAL A 59 5.49 -1.06 -14.15
CA VAL A 59 4.79 -1.36 -12.89
C VAL A 59 3.37 -1.77 -13.20
N CYS A 60 2.96 -2.97 -12.79
CA CYS A 60 1.63 -3.49 -13.09
C CYS A 60 0.91 -4.00 -11.84
N PRO A 61 -0.41 -3.71 -11.71
CA PRO A 61 -1.22 -4.30 -10.66
C PRO A 61 -1.37 -5.80 -10.88
N TYR A 62 -1.38 -6.57 -9.80
CA TYR A 62 -1.70 -7.98 -9.85
C TYR A 62 -2.56 -8.35 -8.66
N ASN A 63 -3.79 -8.80 -8.92
CA ASN A 63 -4.71 -9.25 -7.87
C ASN A 63 -5.74 -10.22 -8.44
N ALA A 64 -6.51 -10.87 -7.56
CA ALA A 64 -7.51 -11.86 -7.94
C ALA A 64 -8.69 -11.30 -8.75
N GLY A 65 -8.93 -9.99 -8.72
CA GLY A 65 -9.96 -9.32 -9.52
C GLY A 65 -9.59 -9.19 -11.01
N MET A 66 -8.32 -9.43 -11.36
CA MET A 66 -7.86 -9.43 -12.75
C MET A 66 -8.12 -10.77 -13.43
N SER A 67 -8.39 -10.74 -14.75
CA SER A 67 -8.65 -11.94 -15.54
C SER A 67 -7.47 -12.92 -15.49
N LYS A 68 -7.75 -14.20 -15.75
CA LYS A 68 -6.71 -15.24 -15.76
C LYS A 68 -5.70 -14.97 -16.87
N GLU A 69 -6.19 -14.53 -18.01
CA GLU A 69 -5.42 -14.19 -19.21
C GLU A 69 -4.47 -13.01 -18.92
N TYR A 70 -4.98 -11.94 -18.29
CA TYR A 70 -4.17 -10.81 -17.87
C TYR A 70 -3.07 -11.23 -16.90
N ARG A 71 -3.43 -11.99 -15.86
CA ARG A 71 -2.47 -12.47 -14.85
C ARG A 71 -1.39 -13.35 -15.49
N ALA A 72 -1.75 -14.27 -16.39
CA ALA A 72 -0.79 -15.10 -17.10
C ALA A 72 0.14 -14.28 -18.00
N HIS A 73 -0.40 -13.26 -18.70
CA HIS A 73 0.37 -12.40 -19.58
C HIS A 73 1.37 -11.53 -18.81
N VAL A 74 0.90 -10.80 -17.79
CA VAL A 74 1.73 -9.96 -16.91
C VAL A 74 2.82 -10.77 -16.21
N MET A 75 2.48 -11.99 -15.78
CA MET A 75 3.41 -12.94 -15.20
C MET A 75 4.53 -13.34 -16.18
N SER A 76 4.18 -13.58 -17.44
CA SER A 76 5.18 -13.88 -18.50
C SER A 76 6.11 -12.69 -18.75
N LEU A 77 5.56 -11.48 -18.85
CA LEU A 77 6.33 -10.25 -19.06
C LEU A 77 7.29 -9.94 -17.91
N PHE A 78 6.88 -10.20 -16.66
CA PHE A 78 7.75 -10.01 -15.50
C PHE A 78 8.91 -11.02 -15.46
N LYS A 79 8.63 -12.29 -15.78
CA LYS A 79 9.70 -13.30 -15.90
C LYS A 79 10.72 -12.89 -16.96
N ALA A 80 10.25 -12.37 -18.10
CA ALA A 80 11.10 -11.83 -19.16
C ALA A 80 11.85 -10.53 -18.76
N GLY A 81 11.52 -9.92 -17.62
CA GLY A 81 12.15 -8.68 -17.14
C GLY A 81 11.65 -7.39 -17.80
N ILE A 82 10.57 -7.47 -18.58
CA ILE A 82 9.91 -6.32 -19.18
C ILE A 82 9.15 -5.53 -18.10
N ILE A 83 8.35 -6.24 -17.30
CA ILE A 83 7.76 -5.65 -16.09
C ILE A 83 8.77 -5.80 -14.96
N ARG A 84 9.02 -4.70 -14.25
CA ARG A 84 10.01 -4.62 -13.18
C ARG A 84 9.38 -4.73 -11.80
N ILE A 85 8.14 -4.26 -11.63
CA ILE A 85 7.43 -4.31 -10.35
C ILE A 85 6.04 -4.96 -10.49
N LEU A 86 5.75 -5.96 -9.65
CA LEU A 86 4.45 -6.65 -9.57
C LEU A 86 3.96 -6.81 -8.13
N GLY A 87 2.68 -7.13 -7.99
CA GLY A 87 2.08 -7.58 -6.72
C GLY A 87 1.74 -9.08 -6.68
N CYS A 88 2.67 -10.02 -6.93
CA CYS A 88 2.35 -11.48 -6.94
C CYS A 88 3.43 -12.41 -6.36
N ASP A 89 3.55 -13.68 -6.78
CA ASP A 89 4.36 -14.79 -6.24
C ASP A 89 5.09 -15.54 -7.39
N ILE A 90 6.43 -15.46 -7.46
CA ILE A 90 7.31 -16.03 -8.50
C ILE A 90 8.68 -16.37 -7.88
N PRO A 91 9.44 -17.37 -8.38
CA PRO A 91 10.87 -17.50 -8.08
C PRO A 91 11.72 -16.38 -8.73
N ASP A 92 12.86 -16.04 -8.13
CA ASP A 92 13.86 -15.07 -8.63
C ASP A 92 13.45 -13.58 -8.53
N ILE A 93 13.35 -13.08 -7.29
CA ILE A 93 13.02 -11.67 -6.98
C ILE A 93 14.10 -11.09 -6.09
N ASP A 94 14.61 -9.91 -6.45
CA ASP A 94 15.66 -9.24 -5.68
C ASP A 94 15.11 -8.61 -4.39
N ILE A 95 13.90 -8.07 -4.45
CA ILE A 95 13.28 -7.38 -3.32
C ILE A 95 11.79 -7.65 -3.18
N VAL A 96 11.38 -8.03 -1.97
CA VAL A 96 10.00 -8.15 -1.53
C VAL A 96 9.72 -7.03 -0.54
N VAL A 97 8.73 -6.20 -0.84
CA VAL A 97 8.23 -5.13 0.01
C VAL A 97 6.82 -5.45 0.45
N GLN A 98 6.61 -5.55 1.75
CA GLN A 98 5.29 -5.59 2.37
C GLN A 98 4.91 -4.19 2.82
N TRP A 99 3.83 -3.67 2.25
CA TRP A 99 3.20 -2.43 2.68
C TRP A 99 2.27 -2.70 3.88
N LYS A 100 2.53 -2.00 5.00
CA LYS A 100 1.90 -2.18 6.31
C LYS A 100 2.20 -3.54 6.97
N ALA A 101 2.07 -3.60 8.29
CA ALA A 101 2.23 -4.86 9.02
C ALA A 101 1.14 -5.86 8.59
N ARG A 102 1.52 -7.14 8.49
CA ARG A 102 0.57 -8.22 8.19
C ARG A 102 -0.30 -8.52 9.41
N LYS A 103 -1.36 -9.31 9.19
CA LYS A 103 -2.17 -9.84 10.28
C LYS A 103 -1.42 -10.87 11.14
N ASN A 104 -0.47 -11.60 10.55
CA ASN A 104 0.16 -12.78 11.15
C ASN A 104 1.64 -12.87 10.73
N LEU A 105 2.50 -13.38 11.60
CA LEU A 105 3.92 -13.57 11.32
C LEU A 105 4.18 -14.65 10.26
N SER A 106 3.49 -15.78 10.29
CA SER A 106 3.65 -16.85 9.28
C SER A 106 3.42 -16.34 7.86
N SER A 107 2.38 -15.55 7.67
CA SER A 107 2.06 -14.88 6.41
C SER A 107 3.18 -13.96 5.92
N TRP A 108 3.84 -13.24 6.83
CA TRP A 108 4.99 -12.43 6.47
C TRP A 108 6.17 -13.29 6.05
N VAL A 109 6.52 -14.32 6.84
CA VAL A 109 7.65 -15.21 6.54
C VAL A 109 7.49 -15.90 5.18
N GLN A 110 6.27 -16.34 4.86
CA GLN A 110 5.97 -16.93 3.55
C GLN A 110 6.16 -15.94 2.38
N ARG A 111 5.86 -14.65 2.57
CA ARG A 111 6.09 -13.59 1.57
C ARG A 111 7.56 -13.21 1.48
N ALA A 112 8.22 -13.02 2.62
CA ALA A 112 9.64 -12.71 2.69
C ALA A 112 10.49 -13.81 2.04
N GLY A 113 10.16 -15.09 2.28
CA GLY A 113 10.81 -16.26 1.66
C GLY A 113 10.56 -16.42 0.16
N ARG A 114 9.95 -15.43 -0.51
CA ARG A 114 9.89 -15.33 -1.98
C ARG A 114 11.09 -14.60 -2.56
N ALA A 115 11.78 -13.77 -1.77
CA ALA A 115 13.00 -13.12 -2.22
C ALA A 115 14.11 -14.17 -2.47
N ALA A 116 14.89 -13.97 -3.53
CA ALA A 116 16.09 -14.73 -3.88
C ALA A 116 15.98 -16.27 -3.80
N ARG A 117 14.98 -16.81 -4.49
CA ARG A 117 14.83 -18.27 -4.65
C ARG A 117 15.81 -18.90 -5.65
N GLY A 118 16.59 -18.09 -6.37
CA GLY A 118 17.64 -18.57 -7.27
C GLY A 118 18.87 -19.03 -6.51
N ALA A 119 19.55 -20.07 -7.00
CA ALA A 119 20.79 -20.53 -6.39
C ALA A 119 21.87 -19.42 -6.44
N GLY A 120 22.51 -19.14 -5.30
CA GLY A 120 23.54 -18.09 -5.21
C GLY A 120 23.02 -16.66 -5.26
N THR A 121 21.69 -16.45 -5.26
CA THR A 121 21.10 -15.11 -5.24
C THR A 121 20.88 -14.62 -3.82
N VAL A 122 20.92 -13.29 -3.64
CA VAL A 122 20.70 -12.63 -2.35
C VAL A 122 19.54 -11.65 -2.51
N GLY A 123 18.53 -11.77 -1.65
CA GLY A 123 17.28 -11.02 -1.77
C GLY A 123 16.97 -10.22 -0.53
N PHE A 124 16.08 -9.24 -0.64
CA PHE A 124 15.73 -8.34 0.44
C PHE A 124 14.25 -8.49 0.77
N ALA A 125 13.92 -8.68 2.04
CA ALA A 125 12.55 -8.59 2.52
C ALA A 125 12.38 -7.37 3.42
N VAL A 126 11.52 -6.44 3.00
CA VAL A 126 11.24 -5.18 3.67
C VAL A 126 9.79 -5.15 4.12
N MET A 127 9.54 -4.92 5.41
CA MET A 127 8.22 -4.63 5.93
C MET A 127 8.14 -3.16 6.35
N LEU A 128 7.29 -2.41 5.67
CA LEU A 128 6.97 -1.04 6.06
C LEU A 128 5.84 -1.10 7.07
N VAL A 129 6.08 -0.68 8.32
CA VAL A 129 5.06 -0.71 9.38
C VAL A 129 4.66 0.69 9.84
N GLU A 130 3.51 0.76 10.48
CA GLU A 130 2.93 1.97 11.06
C GLU A 130 3.44 2.16 12.51
N LYS A 131 3.40 3.37 13.10
CA LYS A 131 3.83 3.54 14.51
C LYS A 131 2.98 2.80 15.49
N SER A 132 1.70 2.65 15.20
CA SER A 132 0.78 1.86 16.01
C SER A 132 1.32 0.46 16.28
N ALA A 133 2.12 -0.13 15.38
CA ALA A 133 2.73 -1.45 15.59
C ALA A 133 3.76 -1.48 16.74
N PHE A 134 4.27 -0.32 17.18
CA PHE A 134 5.17 -0.18 18.34
C PHE A 134 4.42 0.18 19.62
N GLU A 135 3.11 0.40 19.53
CA GLU A 135 2.23 0.65 20.69
C GLU A 135 1.52 -0.62 21.15
N VAL A 136 1.56 -1.70 20.34
CA VAL A 136 0.94 -3.00 20.65
C VAL A 136 1.83 -3.78 21.61
N SER A 137 1.25 -4.31 22.69
CA SER A 137 1.93 -5.25 23.59
C SER A 137 2.36 -6.51 22.84
N ALA A 138 3.66 -6.66 22.60
CA ALA A 138 4.23 -7.80 21.86
C ALA A 138 4.04 -9.16 22.55
N ARG A 139 3.77 -9.17 23.86
CA ARG A 139 3.71 -10.37 24.70
C ARG A 139 2.29 -10.80 25.10
N GLY A 140 1.27 -10.06 24.66
CA GLY A 140 -0.12 -10.30 25.09
C GLY A 140 -0.31 -9.99 26.57
N ASP A 141 -0.94 -8.86 26.90
CA ASP A 141 -1.53 -8.74 28.23
C ASP A 141 -2.82 -9.57 28.19
N SER A 142 -2.98 -10.49 29.14
CA SER A 142 -4.15 -11.36 29.30
C SER A 142 -5.39 -10.55 29.71
N ASP A 143 -5.86 -9.66 28.84
CA ASP A 143 -7.20 -9.07 28.89
C ASP A 143 -7.84 -9.32 27.52
N ALA A 144 -8.26 -10.57 27.34
CA ALA A 144 -9.15 -10.97 26.27
C ALA A 144 -10.51 -10.29 26.47
N ASP A 145 -10.71 -9.10 25.90
CA ASP A 145 -12.02 -8.58 25.46
C ASP A 145 -11.93 -7.16 24.88
N ASN A 146 -11.04 -6.93 23.91
CA ASN A 146 -11.17 -5.75 23.06
C ASN A 146 -10.67 -6.01 21.63
N PRO A 147 -11.56 -6.33 20.67
CA PRO A 147 -11.18 -6.30 19.27
C PRO A 147 -10.83 -4.85 18.88
N MET A 148 -9.63 -4.67 18.32
CA MET A 148 -9.16 -3.40 17.75
C MET A 148 -10.23 -2.72 16.87
N PRO A 149 -10.31 -1.38 16.85
CA PRO A 149 -11.10 -0.69 15.84
C PRO A 149 -10.41 -0.84 14.48
N LEU A 150 -11.08 -1.56 13.59
CA LEU A 150 -10.80 -1.60 12.15
C LEU A 150 -10.90 -0.20 11.55
N ALA A 151 -10.12 0.06 10.50
CA ALA A 151 -10.29 1.23 9.64
C ALA A 151 -11.76 1.36 9.15
N PRO A 152 -12.28 2.59 8.94
CA PRO A 152 -13.70 2.78 8.68
C PRO A 152 -14.09 2.23 7.30
N THR A 153 -14.82 1.12 7.29
CA THR A 153 -15.66 0.72 6.17
C THR A 153 -16.86 1.67 6.10
N GLN A 154 -16.87 2.53 5.08
CA GLN A 154 -18.06 3.30 4.72
C GLN A 154 -19.16 2.34 4.26
N GLY A 155 -20.19 2.16 5.08
CA GLY A 155 -21.43 1.45 4.77
C GLY A 155 -22.64 2.31 5.15
N ARG A 156 -23.44 2.67 4.15
CA ARG A 156 -24.62 3.53 4.23
C ARG A 156 -25.74 2.91 5.08
N GLY A 157 -26.38 3.72 5.93
CA GLY A 157 -27.66 3.41 6.55
C GLY A 157 -28.35 4.68 7.05
N ARG A 158 -29.45 5.06 6.37
CA ARG A 158 -30.33 6.18 6.73
C ARG A 158 -31.12 5.85 8.00
N GLY A 159 -31.27 6.80 8.92
CA GLY A 159 -32.25 6.72 10.01
C GLY A 159 -32.23 7.95 10.92
N ARG A 160 -33.29 8.75 10.87
CA ARG A 160 -33.49 9.99 11.63
C ARG A 160 -33.72 9.70 13.13
N GLY A 161 -33.26 10.61 13.99
CA GLY A 161 -33.72 10.69 15.38
C GLY A 161 -33.06 11.82 16.17
N ARG A 162 -33.79 12.92 16.37
CA ARG A 162 -33.42 14.02 17.29
C ARG A 162 -33.53 13.52 18.73
N GLY A 163 -32.56 13.88 19.57
CA GLY A 163 -32.66 13.71 21.03
C GLY A 163 -31.55 14.46 21.76
N ARG A 164 -31.87 15.65 22.27
CA ARG A 164 -31.10 16.35 23.32
C ARG A 164 -31.20 15.53 24.61
N GLY A 165 -30.10 15.38 25.33
CA GLY A 165 -30.09 14.89 26.71
C GLY A 165 -28.71 14.43 27.12
N GLY A 166 -28.06 15.17 28.02
CA GLY A 166 -26.80 14.77 28.62
C GLY A 166 -27.00 13.68 29.66
N CYS A 167 -26.04 12.76 29.75
CA CYS A 167 -25.63 12.07 30.96
C CYS A 167 -24.30 11.35 30.68
N GLY A 168 -23.45 11.28 31.71
CA GLY A 168 -22.05 10.89 31.59
C GLY A 168 -21.82 9.49 31.03
N GLY A 169 -21.09 9.42 29.92
CA GLY A 169 -20.48 8.19 29.45
C GLY A 169 -19.12 8.01 30.09
N LYS A 170 -19.02 7.05 31.02
CA LYS A 170 -17.73 6.50 31.51
C LYS A 170 -16.85 6.18 30.30
N GLY A 171 -15.69 6.84 30.23
CA GLY A 171 -14.74 6.68 29.15
C GLY A 171 -14.35 5.22 28.95
N GLN A 172 -14.42 4.77 27.70
CA GLN A 172 -13.81 3.54 27.22
C GLN A 172 -12.35 3.50 27.70
N ARG A 173 -12.03 2.54 28.56
CA ARG A 173 -10.66 2.24 28.98
C ARG A 173 -9.95 1.60 27.78
N GLY A 174 -9.31 2.42 26.96
CA GLY A 174 -8.34 1.95 25.98
C GLY A 174 -7.19 1.23 26.70
N GLY A 175 -6.74 0.10 26.13
CA GLY A 175 -5.58 -0.65 26.65
C GLY A 175 -4.37 0.26 26.89
N LYS A 176 -3.55 -0.10 27.87
CA LYS A 176 -2.34 0.66 28.26
C LYS A 176 -1.44 0.82 27.03
N LYS A 177 -1.45 2.01 26.42
CA LYS A 177 -0.48 2.37 25.39
C LYS A 177 0.91 2.32 26.01
N GLN A 178 1.78 1.51 25.44
CA GLN A 178 3.20 1.56 25.80
C GLN A 178 3.73 2.96 25.50
N GLY A 179 4.53 3.52 26.43
CA GLY A 179 4.97 4.91 26.35
C GLY A 179 5.78 5.20 25.09
N LYS A 180 5.80 6.47 24.66
CA LYS A 180 6.58 6.95 23.50
C LYS A 180 8.06 6.52 23.56
N ASP A 181 8.61 6.43 24.76
CA ASP A 181 10.00 6.05 25.00
C ASP A 181 10.24 4.57 24.72
N TYR A 182 9.30 3.70 25.07
CA TYR A 182 9.36 2.27 24.73
C TYR A 182 9.41 2.08 23.22
N ALA A 183 8.50 2.74 22.49
CA ALA A 183 8.46 2.59 21.05
C ALA A 183 9.79 3.04 20.40
N GLN A 184 10.37 4.15 20.88
CA GLN A 184 11.66 4.63 20.40
C GLN A 184 12.81 3.67 20.74
N SER A 185 12.86 3.14 21.97
CA SER A 185 13.90 2.19 22.38
C SER A 185 13.83 0.87 21.61
N HIS A 186 12.65 0.51 21.10
CA HIS A 186 12.41 -0.68 20.27
C HIS A 186 12.57 -0.43 18.77
N GLY A 187 13.06 0.76 18.37
CA GLY A 187 13.47 1.01 16.99
C GLY A 187 12.39 1.60 16.09
N GLN A 188 11.36 2.23 16.65
CA GLN A 188 10.29 2.87 15.88
C GLN A 188 10.81 3.83 14.79
N GLN A 189 11.92 4.54 15.04
CA GLN A 189 12.49 5.54 14.13
C GLN A 189 13.60 5.02 13.21
N ARG A 190 13.84 3.71 13.19
CA ARG A 190 14.88 3.09 12.35
C ARG A 190 14.51 3.17 10.88
N GLY A 191 15.49 3.23 9.99
CA GLY A 191 15.33 3.25 8.54
C GLY A 191 14.71 4.51 7.98
N TRP A 192 14.61 5.58 8.77
CA TRP A 192 14.14 6.88 8.28
C TRP A 192 15.13 7.47 7.26
N SER A 193 14.68 8.49 6.52
CA SER A 193 15.51 9.23 5.56
C SER A 193 16.80 9.76 6.20
N ARG A 194 16.74 10.03 7.50
CA ARG A 194 17.89 10.39 8.33
C ARG A 194 18.39 9.15 9.06
N ALA A 195 19.62 8.75 8.78
CA ALA A 195 20.30 7.58 9.36
C ALA A 195 20.61 7.67 10.87
N VAL A 196 20.04 8.66 11.57
CA VAL A 196 20.41 9.03 12.94
C VAL A 196 20.03 7.96 13.96
N ASN A 197 18.95 7.23 13.70
CA ASN A 197 18.33 6.31 14.67
C ASN A 197 18.48 4.84 14.27
N ASP A 198 19.37 4.48 13.35
CA ASP A 198 19.43 3.13 12.78
C ASP A 198 20.06 2.11 13.74
N SER A 199 20.93 2.57 14.63
CA SER A 199 21.50 1.77 15.71
C SER A 199 20.47 1.57 16.83
N ILE A 200 20.35 0.34 17.30
CA ILE A 200 19.52 -0.02 18.46
C ILE A 200 20.40 -0.69 19.50
N LYS A 201 20.20 -0.36 20.78
CA LYS A 201 20.88 -1.07 21.87
C LYS A 201 20.16 -2.39 22.06
N ALA A 202 20.88 -3.50 21.96
CA ALA A 202 20.34 -4.80 22.32
C ALA A 202 19.90 -4.74 23.79
N GLN A 203 18.61 -4.98 24.03
CA GLN A 203 18.12 -5.24 25.37
C GLN A 203 18.27 -6.74 25.62
N ASP A 204 18.63 -7.11 26.85
CA ASP A 204 18.76 -8.50 27.24
C ASP A 204 17.38 -9.13 27.42
N ASP A 205 16.74 -9.42 26.29
CA ASP A 205 15.52 -10.20 26.18
C ASP A 205 15.84 -11.66 25.83
N SER A 206 17.07 -12.10 26.12
CA SER A 206 17.54 -13.44 25.77
C SER A 206 16.68 -14.54 26.40
N HIS A 207 16.03 -14.26 27.53
CA HIS A 207 15.14 -15.16 28.27
C HIS A 207 13.64 -14.90 28.11
N ALA A 208 13.24 -13.89 27.32
CA ALA A 208 11.83 -13.62 27.11
C ALA A 208 11.22 -14.64 26.13
N GLU A 209 10.45 -15.58 26.68
CA GLU A 209 9.61 -16.46 25.87
C GLU A 209 8.54 -15.64 25.14
N ILE A 210 8.29 -15.99 23.87
CA ILE A 210 7.18 -15.44 23.10
C ILE A 210 6.03 -16.45 23.25
N PRO A 211 4.93 -16.09 23.91
CA PRO A 211 3.81 -17.00 24.11
C PRO A 211 3.27 -17.53 22.78
N ALA A 212 2.78 -18.77 22.76
CA ALA A 212 2.23 -19.37 21.54
C ALA A 212 0.97 -18.65 21.03
N ASP A 213 0.24 -18.00 21.94
CA ASP A 213 -0.93 -17.16 21.70
C ASP A 213 -0.58 -15.68 21.55
N ALA A 214 0.70 -15.34 21.39
CA ALA A 214 1.14 -13.96 21.20
C ALA A 214 0.37 -13.32 20.02
N PRO A 215 -0.05 -12.04 20.16
CA PRO A 215 -0.82 -11.36 19.13
C PRO A 215 -0.14 -11.44 17.76
N ALA A 216 -0.94 -11.74 16.73
CA ALA A 216 -0.46 -11.88 15.36
C ALA A 216 0.68 -12.91 15.18
N GLU A 217 0.66 -14.00 15.96
CA GLU A 217 1.67 -15.08 15.93
C GLU A 217 3.08 -14.56 16.26
N GLY A 218 3.19 -13.60 17.19
CA GLY A 218 4.49 -13.01 17.57
C GLY A 218 5.03 -12.00 16.56
N LEU A 219 4.22 -11.53 15.60
CA LEU A 219 4.63 -10.52 14.62
C LEU A 219 5.15 -9.25 15.31
N TYR A 220 4.50 -8.79 16.37
CA TYR A 220 4.92 -7.58 17.08
C TYR A 220 6.25 -7.76 17.83
N ALA A 221 6.53 -8.97 18.33
CA ALA A 221 7.84 -9.31 18.87
C ALA A 221 8.93 -9.24 17.79
N LEU A 222 8.62 -9.67 16.55
CA LEU A 222 9.52 -9.44 15.41
C LEU A 222 9.69 -7.95 15.14
N ILE A 223 8.60 -7.18 15.02
CA ILE A 223 8.63 -5.76 14.67
C ILE A 223 9.49 -4.94 15.66
N GLN A 224 9.28 -5.19 16.95
CA GLN A 224 9.88 -4.45 18.06
C GLN A 224 11.24 -5.04 18.49
N ALA A 225 11.76 -6.04 17.78
CA ALA A 225 12.99 -6.73 18.17
C ALA A 225 14.19 -5.79 18.33
N THR A 226 14.82 -5.84 19.50
CA THR A 226 16.11 -5.19 19.79
C THR A 226 17.31 -6.13 19.57
N ILE A 227 17.03 -7.42 19.36
CA ILE A 227 17.98 -8.48 19.03
C ILE A 227 17.78 -8.96 17.59
N CYS A 228 18.66 -9.85 17.11
CA CYS A 228 18.60 -10.40 15.75
C CYS A 228 17.19 -10.93 15.40
N ARG A 229 16.63 -10.47 14.27
CA ARG A 229 15.30 -10.91 13.81
C ARG A 229 15.20 -12.43 13.62
N ARG A 230 16.30 -13.09 13.23
CA ARG A 230 16.34 -14.55 13.06
C ARG A 230 16.25 -15.30 14.37
N VAL A 231 16.79 -14.74 15.46
CA VAL A 231 16.64 -15.30 16.80
C VAL A 231 15.16 -15.26 17.19
N ILE A 232 14.47 -14.15 16.91
CA ILE A 232 13.02 -14.04 17.16
C ILE A 232 12.24 -15.07 16.33
N LEU A 233 12.54 -15.21 15.04
CA LEU A 233 11.88 -16.20 14.18
C LEU A 233 12.13 -17.63 14.68
N ALA A 234 13.37 -17.97 15.02
CA ALA A 234 13.75 -19.27 15.56
C ALA A 234 12.96 -19.60 16.84
N ARG A 235 12.78 -18.61 17.73
CA ARG A 235 11.94 -18.76 18.93
C ARG A 235 10.47 -19.01 18.60
N VAL A 236 9.88 -18.20 17.72
CA VAL A 236 8.46 -18.34 17.37
C VAL A 236 8.18 -19.68 16.69
N PHE A 237 9.03 -20.11 15.76
CA PHE A 237 8.83 -21.34 15.00
C PHE A 237 9.47 -22.57 15.66
N LYS A 238 10.11 -22.41 16.84
CA LYS A 238 10.80 -23.47 17.58
C LYS A 238 11.83 -24.21 16.73
N THR A 239 12.63 -23.45 15.98
CA THR A 239 13.72 -23.96 15.15
C THR A 239 15.06 -23.47 15.68
N GLU A 240 16.16 -24.04 15.18
CA GLU A 240 17.49 -23.51 15.45
C GLU A 240 17.67 -22.14 14.77
N THR A 241 18.52 -21.29 15.34
CA THR A 241 18.86 -20.01 14.71
C THR A 241 19.88 -20.27 13.61
N PRO A 242 19.59 -19.92 12.34
CA PRO A 242 20.53 -20.14 11.26
C PRO A 242 21.77 -19.25 11.45
N THR A 243 22.95 -19.84 11.20
CA THR A 243 24.22 -19.12 11.22
C THR A 243 24.40 -18.38 9.91
N VAL A 244 24.35 -17.06 9.95
CA VAL A 244 24.54 -16.19 8.78
C VAL A 244 25.54 -15.08 9.11
N PRO A 245 26.38 -14.66 8.14
CA PRO A 245 27.25 -13.48 8.31
C PRO A 245 26.44 -12.25 8.75
N LYS A 246 27.02 -11.39 9.60
CA LYS A 246 26.31 -10.23 10.17
C LYS A 246 25.94 -9.22 9.08
N GLU A 247 26.85 -9.02 8.15
CA GLU A 247 26.70 -8.25 6.93
C GLU A 247 25.48 -8.76 6.17
N THR A 248 25.27 -10.09 6.22
CA THR A 248 24.20 -10.81 5.55
C THR A 248 22.94 -11.19 6.35
N CYS A 249 22.73 -10.60 7.54
CA CYS A 249 21.76 -11.11 8.50
C CYS A 249 20.36 -10.44 8.48
N CYS A 250 20.23 -9.28 9.12
CA CYS A 250 19.01 -8.47 9.26
C CYS A 250 19.38 -7.04 9.64
N ASP A 251 18.43 -6.11 9.63
CA ASP A 251 18.66 -4.70 9.97
C ASP A 251 19.18 -4.49 11.39
N VAL A 252 18.83 -5.34 12.36
CA VAL A 252 19.37 -5.25 13.74
C VAL A 252 20.86 -5.60 13.77
N CYS A 253 21.27 -6.64 13.04
CA CYS A 253 22.67 -7.08 12.95
C CYS A 253 23.51 -6.19 12.03
N ASN A 254 22.91 -5.64 10.97
CA ASN A 254 23.53 -4.76 10.00
C ASN A 254 22.61 -3.58 9.67
N PRO A 255 22.75 -2.44 10.38
CA PRO A 255 21.95 -1.25 10.13
C PRO A 255 22.16 -0.64 8.73
N LYS A 256 23.28 -0.93 8.04
CA LYS A 256 23.56 -0.40 6.69
C LYS A 256 22.58 -0.94 5.64
N LEU A 257 21.84 -2.01 5.94
CA LEU A 257 20.78 -2.49 5.04
C LEU A 257 19.73 -1.39 4.78
N PHE A 258 19.50 -0.47 5.72
CA PHE A 258 18.57 0.63 5.53
C PHE A 258 18.96 1.55 4.37
N ASP A 259 20.25 1.68 4.04
CA ASP A 259 20.73 2.54 2.94
C ASP A 259 20.13 2.14 1.60
N ARG A 260 19.77 0.87 1.42
CA ARG A 260 19.15 0.34 0.20
C ARG A 260 17.66 0.68 0.06
N VAL A 261 17.01 1.11 1.13
CA VAL A 261 15.54 1.24 1.18
C VAL A 261 15.07 2.53 1.86
N ARG A 262 15.96 3.52 1.96
CA ARG A 262 15.62 4.80 2.58
C ARG A 262 14.52 5.49 1.77
N PRO A 263 13.52 6.07 2.43
CA PRO A 263 12.51 6.81 1.72
C PRO A 263 13.09 8.13 1.21
N SER A 264 12.34 8.80 0.34
CA SER A 264 12.65 10.19 0.00
C SER A 264 12.66 11.07 1.25
N LYS A 265 13.57 12.07 1.30
CA LYS A 265 13.62 13.06 2.38
C LYS A 265 12.25 13.73 2.56
N PRO A 266 11.79 13.98 3.80
CA PRO A 266 10.59 14.77 4.07
C PRO A 266 10.66 16.08 3.30
N ILE A 267 9.61 16.35 2.52
CA ILE A 267 9.43 17.69 1.98
C ILE A 267 8.94 18.48 3.17
N ARG A 268 9.69 19.50 3.59
CA ARG A 268 9.17 20.48 4.54
C ARG A 268 7.96 21.11 3.87
N GLY A 269 6.76 20.66 4.24
CA GLY A 269 5.54 21.30 3.78
C GLY A 269 5.67 22.77 4.14
N VAL A 270 5.49 23.65 3.17
CA VAL A 270 5.23 25.06 3.48
C VAL A 270 3.95 25.00 4.30
N ARG A 271 4.08 25.18 5.61
CA ARG A 271 2.93 25.20 6.51
C ARG A 271 2.06 26.34 6.00
N GLN A 272 0.95 26.00 5.33
CA GLN A 272 -0.01 27.01 4.91
C GLN A 272 -0.35 27.79 6.17
N LYS A 273 -0.04 29.09 6.18
CA LYS A 273 -0.37 29.95 7.31
C LYS A 273 -1.88 29.82 7.46
N GLY A 274 -2.34 29.36 8.63
CA GLY A 274 -3.76 29.28 8.91
C GLY A 274 -4.36 30.65 8.64
N ILE A 275 -5.30 30.72 7.70
CA ILE A 275 -5.96 31.98 7.37
C ILE A 275 -6.70 32.42 8.62
N ARG A 276 -6.41 33.64 9.10
CA ARG A 276 -7.11 34.22 10.26
C ARG A 276 -8.57 34.44 9.86
N ARG A 277 -9.50 33.90 10.64
CA ARG A 277 -10.94 34.04 10.40
C ARG A 277 -11.53 34.95 11.46
N GLY A 278 -12.24 35.99 11.02
CA GLY A 278 -13.14 36.79 11.84
C GLY A 278 -14.59 36.31 11.72
N PRO A 279 -15.54 37.02 12.35
CA PRO A 279 -16.96 36.85 12.05
C PRO A 279 -17.23 37.08 10.55
N ALA A 280 -18.15 36.30 9.97
CA ALA A 280 -18.54 36.50 8.57
C ALA A 280 -19.23 37.86 8.41
N VAL A 281 -18.81 38.62 7.40
CA VAL A 281 -19.44 39.89 7.04
C VAL A 281 -20.64 39.62 6.14
N ASP A 282 -21.85 39.85 6.67
CA ASP A 282 -23.10 39.49 6.00
C ASP A 282 -23.25 40.13 4.61
N SER A 283 -22.84 41.39 4.46
CA SER A 283 -22.91 42.11 3.17
C SER A 283 -22.02 41.48 2.08
N VAL A 284 -20.84 40.96 2.45
CA VAL A 284 -19.95 40.24 1.54
C VAL A 284 -20.58 38.90 1.16
N ARG A 285 -21.12 38.17 2.13
CA ARG A 285 -21.82 36.90 1.89
C ARG A 285 -23.00 37.08 0.94
N GLU A 286 -23.83 38.09 1.17
CA GLU A 286 -24.97 38.39 0.30
C GLU A 286 -24.54 38.78 -1.11
N SER A 287 -23.44 39.54 -1.23
CA SER A 287 -22.86 39.90 -2.53
C SER A 287 -22.36 38.66 -3.28
N LEU A 288 -21.71 37.71 -2.61
CA LEU A 288 -21.29 36.43 -3.19
C LEU A 288 -22.50 35.58 -3.62
N PHE A 289 -23.57 35.56 -2.82
CA PHE A 289 -24.81 34.87 -3.17
C PHE A 289 -25.54 35.51 -4.35
N LYS A 290 -25.50 36.84 -4.46
CA LYS A 290 -26.02 37.57 -5.61
C LYS A 290 -25.20 37.23 -6.86
N TRP A 291 -23.88 37.36 -6.78
CA TRP A 291 -22.94 37.06 -7.87
C TRP A 291 -23.14 35.64 -8.43
N ARG A 292 -23.16 34.59 -7.59
CA ARG A 292 -23.35 33.21 -8.09
C ARG A 292 -24.70 32.98 -8.76
N ARG A 293 -25.75 33.71 -8.36
CA ARG A 293 -27.08 33.65 -9.01
C ARG A 293 -27.04 34.32 -10.37
N GLU A 294 -26.33 35.44 -10.49
CA GLU A 294 -26.12 36.16 -11.75
C GLU A 294 -25.31 35.33 -12.73
N ILE A 295 -24.19 34.72 -12.30
CA ILE A 295 -23.40 33.80 -13.13
C ILE A 295 -24.23 32.60 -13.60
N LYS A 296 -25.03 31.98 -12.72
CA LYS A 296 -25.94 30.90 -13.13
C LYS A 296 -26.87 31.37 -14.24
N LYS A 297 -27.47 32.55 -14.08
CA LYS A 297 -28.44 33.08 -15.03
C LYS A 297 -27.80 33.44 -16.37
N MET A 298 -26.58 33.99 -16.35
CA MET A 298 -25.86 34.48 -17.52
C MET A 298 -25.20 33.33 -18.30
N ASP A 299 -24.40 32.51 -17.63
CA ASP A 299 -23.54 31.53 -18.29
C ASP A 299 -24.16 30.13 -18.35
N TYR A 300 -25.14 29.85 -17.47
CA TYR A 300 -25.76 28.54 -17.33
C TYR A 300 -27.30 28.59 -17.26
N PRO A 301 -27.99 29.29 -18.20
CA PRO A 301 -29.43 29.53 -18.11
C PRO A 301 -30.24 28.23 -18.05
N HIS A 302 -29.86 27.23 -18.85
CA HIS A 302 -30.54 25.93 -18.95
C HIS A 302 -29.99 24.86 -18.01
N ALA A 303 -28.97 25.16 -17.21
CA ALA A 303 -28.41 24.17 -16.29
C ALA A 303 -29.41 23.84 -15.17
N VAL A 304 -29.52 22.54 -14.89
CA VAL A 304 -30.39 21.98 -13.83
C VAL A 304 -29.77 22.08 -12.43
N PHE A 305 -28.47 22.38 -12.33
CA PHE A 305 -27.82 22.57 -11.05
C PHE A 305 -28.19 23.93 -10.43
N ALA A 306 -28.26 23.96 -9.11
CA ALA A 306 -28.54 25.18 -8.35
C ALA A 306 -27.29 26.08 -8.23
N PRO A 307 -27.43 27.40 -7.97
CA PRO A 307 -26.31 28.34 -7.90
C PRO A 307 -25.19 27.99 -6.90
N HIS A 308 -25.48 27.18 -5.88
CA HIS A 308 -24.47 26.72 -4.93
C HIS A 308 -23.49 25.69 -5.52
N ALA A 309 -23.76 25.13 -6.71
CA ALA A 309 -22.82 24.30 -7.45
C ALA A 309 -21.69 25.12 -8.09
N ILE A 310 -21.90 26.43 -8.29
CA ILE A 310 -20.86 27.36 -8.79
C ILE A 310 -19.92 27.74 -7.65
N LEU A 311 -20.50 28.09 -6.50
CA LEU A 311 -19.75 28.39 -5.28
C LEU A 311 -20.58 27.95 -4.07
N ASP A 312 -20.06 26.97 -3.32
CA ASP A 312 -20.78 26.37 -2.20
C ASP A 312 -20.94 27.34 -1.02
N ASN A 313 -21.91 27.06 -0.14
CA ASN A 313 -22.21 27.94 0.98
C ASN A 313 -21.04 28.04 1.98
N ALA A 314 -20.33 26.95 2.24
CA ALA A 314 -19.21 26.95 3.18
C ALA A 314 -18.03 27.79 2.65
N THR A 315 -17.81 27.78 1.34
CA THR A 315 -16.83 28.65 0.69
C THR A 315 -17.25 30.12 0.73
N CYS A 316 -18.54 30.43 0.53
CA CYS A 316 -19.04 31.81 0.69
C CYS A 316 -18.86 32.34 2.12
N GLU A 317 -19.18 31.53 3.14
CA GLU A 317 -18.97 31.87 4.56
C GLU A 317 -17.48 32.08 4.88
N LEU A 318 -16.61 31.28 4.28
CA LEU A 318 -15.17 31.43 4.42
C LEU A 318 -14.70 32.75 3.80
N LEU A 319 -15.07 33.06 2.56
CA LEU A 319 -14.70 34.31 1.91
C LEU A 319 -15.24 35.55 2.64
N ALA A 320 -16.40 35.43 3.27
CA ALA A 320 -16.96 36.50 4.10
C ALA A 320 -16.22 36.68 5.44
N SER A 321 -15.39 35.72 5.87
CA SER A 321 -14.72 35.73 7.19
C SER A 321 -13.21 36.02 7.15
N ILE A 322 -12.60 36.17 5.98
CA ILE A 322 -11.14 36.32 5.83
C ILE A 322 -10.63 37.77 5.85
N GLY A 323 -11.53 38.76 5.98
CA GLY A 323 -11.18 40.18 5.94
C GLY A 323 -10.86 40.67 4.52
N PRO A 324 -10.35 41.91 4.37
CA PRO A 324 -10.01 42.49 3.07
C PRO A 324 -8.98 41.64 2.32
N VAL A 325 -9.28 41.34 1.05
CA VAL A 325 -8.38 40.59 0.17
C VAL A 325 -7.65 41.60 -0.72
N GLU A 326 -6.36 41.82 -0.47
CA GLU A 326 -5.55 42.83 -1.16
C GLU A 326 -5.05 42.39 -2.54
N SER A 327 -5.04 41.08 -2.81
CA SER A 327 -4.53 40.51 -4.07
C SER A 327 -5.29 39.23 -4.47
N ILE A 328 -5.20 38.87 -5.75
CA ILE A 328 -5.90 37.70 -6.29
C ILE A 328 -5.21 36.38 -5.93
N GLU A 329 -3.90 36.42 -5.64
CA GLU A 329 -3.08 35.25 -5.34
C GLU A 329 -3.51 34.51 -4.05
N PRO A 330 -3.75 35.19 -2.90
CA PRO A 330 -4.32 34.56 -1.71
C PRO A 330 -5.70 33.93 -1.95
N LEU A 331 -6.52 34.57 -2.80
CA LEU A 331 -7.85 34.07 -3.14
C LEU A 331 -7.77 32.78 -3.96
N LYS A 332 -6.86 32.73 -4.94
CA LYS A 332 -6.60 31.51 -5.74
C LYS A 332 -6.16 30.35 -4.86
N GLN A 333 -5.18 30.55 -3.98
CA GLN A 333 -4.71 29.49 -3.07
C GLN A 333 -5.82 28.94 -2.17
N LEU A 334 -6.72 29.82 -1.73
CA LEU A 334 -7.84 29.47 -0.84
C LEU A 334 -8.91 28.67 -1.59
N LEU A 335 -9.22 29.04 -2.83
CA LEU A 335 -10.20 28.36 -3.67
C LEU A 335 -9.68 27.05 -4.26
N GLU A 336 -8.42 26.97 -4.71
CA GLU A 336 -7.79 25.75 -5.23
C GLU A 336 -7.76 24.62 -4.20
N SER A 337 -7.69 24.96 -2.90
CA SER A 337 -7.72 23.97 -1.82
C SER A 337 -9.09 23.32 -1.60
N ARG A 338 -10.17 23.86 -2.19
CA ARG A 338 -11.56 23.46 -1.87
C ARG A 338 -12.49 23.29 -3.06
N MET A 339 -12.22 23.92 -4.19
CA MET A 339 -12.99 23.70 -5.40
C MET A 339 -12.56 22.36 -5.99
N PRO A 340 -13.48 21.41 -6.24
CA PRO A 340 -13.20 20.33 -7.17
C PRO A 340 -12.76 21.00 -8.47
N THR A 341 -11.59 20.63 -9.00
CA THR A 341 -11.21 21.01 -10.37
C THR A 341 -12.42 20.73 -11.25
N ALA A 342 -13.00 21.78 -11.83
CA ALA A 342 -14.20 21.64 -12.65
C ALA A 342 -13.93 20.51 -13.66
N PRO A 343 -14.83 19.52 -13.80
CA PRO A 343 -14.68 18.57 -14.87
C PRO A 343 -14.69 19.39 -16.16
N VAL A 344 -13.57 19.40 -16.87
CA VAL A 344 -13.52 19.82 -18.26
C VAL A 344 -14.49 18.88 -18.96
N PHE A 345 -15.73 19.31 -19.17
CA PHE A 345 -16.64 18.66 -20.10
C PHE A 345 -16.05 18.92 -21.49
N THR A 346 -15.07 18.10 -21.87
CA THR A 346 -14.70 17.95 -23.27
C THR A 346 -15.92 17.37 -23.96
N GLY A 347 -16.61 18.20 -24.74
CA GLY A 347 -17.68 17.76 -25.63
C GLY A 347 -17.14 16.68 -26.57
N GLY A 348 -17.52 15.44 -26.30
CA GLY A 348 -17.26 14.33 -27.21
C GLY A 348 -18.25 14.38 -28.37
N THR A 349 -17.92 15.14 -29.41
CA THR A 349 -18.46 14.90 -30.75
C THR A 349 -17.77 13.66 -31.32
N GLY A 350 -18.32 12.48 -31.06
CA GLY A 350 -17.95 11.26 -31.77
C GLY A 350 -18.54 11.30 -33.19
N PRO A 351 -17.78 10.97 -34.25
CA PRO A 351 -18.31 10.95 -35.60
C PRO A 351 -19.23 9.74 -35.78
N VAL A 352 -20.42 10.03 -36.31
CA VAL A 352 -21.38 9.09 -36.87
C VAL A 352 -20.76 8.53 -38.15
N ASN A 353 -20.49 7.22 -38.21
CA ASN A 353 -20.30 6.52 -39.47
C ASN A 353 -21.28 5.36 -39.55
N GLY A 354 -22.11 5.42 -40.58
CA GLY A 354 -23.21 4.52 -40.83
C GLY A 354 -22.78 3.12 -41.27
N THR A 355 -23.62 2.18 -40.86
CA THR A 355 -24.00 0.91 -41.52
C THR A 355 -23.96 0.93 -43.05
N PRO A 356 -23.78 -0.23 -43.73
CA PRO A 356 -24.90 -1.17 -43.84
C PRO A 356 -24.57 -2.67 -43.78
N SER A 357 -25.42 -3.36 -43.02
CA SER A 357 -26.19 -4.56 -43.38
C SER A 357 -25.72 -5.40 -44.58
N ARG A 358 -25.44 -6.69 -44.33
CA ARG A 358 -25.94 -7.77 -45.18
C ARG A 358 -26.02 -9.11 -44.42
N ALA A 359 -27.24 -9.60 -44.27
CA ALA A 359 -27.57 -10.98 -43.93
C ALA A 359 -27.46 -11.89 -45.17
N VAL A 360 -27.05 -13.15 -44.99
CA VAL A 360 -27.35 -14.40 -45.76
C VAL A 360 -26.63 -15.52 -44.97
N SER A 361 -27.27 -16.30 -44.08
CA SER A 361 -28.05 -17.54 -44.27
C SER A 361 -27.29 -18.77 -44.81
N THR A 362 -27.32 -19.85 -44.01
CA THR A 362 -27.29 -21.30 -44.35
C THR A 362 -26.01 -21.84 -45.02
N SER A 363 -25.47 -23.03 -44.73
CA SER A 363 -26.11 -24.33 -44.57
C SER A 363 -25.17 -25.37 -43.93
N ALA A 364 -25.77 -26.39 -43.32
CA ALA A 364 -25.14 -27.60 -42.82
C ALA A 364 -24.48 -28.47 -43.91
N SER A 365 -23.47 -29.26 -43.55
CA SER A 365 -23.38 -30.65 -44.01
C SER A 365 -22.53 -31.50 -43.06
N THR A 366 -23.21 -32.50 -42.50
CA THR A 366 -22.70 -33.79 -42.01
C THR A 366 -21.66 -34.44 -42.93
N ASN A 367 -20.64 -35.08 -42.35
CA ASN A 367 -20.25 -36.42 -42.81
C ASN A 367 -19.59 -37.27 -41.71
N LYS A 368 -20.25 -38.41 -41.43
CA LYS A 368 -19.71 -39.59 -40.75
C LYS A 368 -18.85 -40.37 -41.75
N ARG A 369 -17.75 -40.98 -41.32
CA ARG A 369 -17.56 -42.44 -41.40
C ARG A 369 -16.32 -42.92 -40.66
N ALA A 370 -16.45 -44.16 -40.21
CA ALA A 370 -15.57 -44.95 -39.37
C ALA A 370 -14.44 -45.62 -40.16
N GLY A 371 -13.46 -46.18 -39.45
CA GLY A 371 -12.55 -47.17 -40.02
C GLY A 371 -11.31 -47.52 -39.19
N THR A 372 -11.50 -48.45 -38.24
CA THR A 372 -10.61 -49.62 -37.98
C THR A 372 -9.13 -49.43 -37.59
N GLY A 373 -8.83 -49.76 -36.33
CA GLY A 373 -8.02 -50.93 -35.94
C GLY A 373 -6.49 -50.86 -36.06
N SER A 374 -5.77 -50.96 -34.94
CA SER A 374 -4.91 -52.12 -34.64
C SER A 374 -4.26 -51.99 -33.26
N SER A 375 -4.09 -53.14 -32.64
CA SER A 375 -3.60 -53.41 -31.30
C SER A 375 -2.06 -53.46 -31.28
N THR A 376 -1.44 -53.03 -30.18
CA THR A 376 -0.23 -53.68 -29.64
C THR A 376 -0.06 -53.30 -28.17
N ALA A 377 -0.31 -54.27 -27.31
CA ALA A 377 0.03 -54.23 -25.90
C ALA A 377 1.47 -54.72 -25.72
N VAL A 378 2.29 -53.98 -24.96
CA VAL A 378 3.53 -54.49 -24.37
C VAL A 378 3.65 -53.98 -22.94
N ASN A 379 3.30 -54.90 -22.02
CA ASN A 379 4.10 -55.31 -20.88
C ASN A 379 4.62 -54.24 -19.89
N THR A 380 3.95 -54.12 -18.74
CA THR A 380 4.53 -53.56 -17.51
C THR A 380 4.37 -54.56 -16.38
N ARG A 381 5.49 -55.08 -15.86
CA ARG A 381 5.59 -55.65 -14.52
C ARG A 381 6.40 -54.71 -13.60
N PRO A 382 6.11 -54.72 -12.28
CA PRO A 382 6.55 -53.69 -11.35
C PRO A 382 7.76 -54.14 -10.53
N LEU A 383 8.64 -53.21 -10.13
CA LEU A 383 9.60 -53.44 -9.04
C LEU A 383 9.95 -52.13 -8.31
N THR A 384 9.51 -52.10 -7.05
CA THR A 384 10.23 -51.71 -5.82
C THR A 384 10.87 -50.33 -5.64
N ALA A 385 10.56 -49.79 -4.47
CA ALA A 385 11.11 -48.60 -3.83
C ALA A 385 12.63 -48.64 -3.62
N VAL A 386 13.28 -47.47 -3.78
CA VAL A 386 14.53 -47.11 -3.10
C VAL A 386 14.49 -45.62 -2.76
N ASP A 387 14.98 -45.34 -1.56
CA ASP A 387 15.07 -44.10 -0.80
C ASP A 387 15.60 -42.84 -1.49
N GLY A 388 15.22 -41.70 -0.89
CA GLY A 388 16.25 -40.75 -0.45
C GLY A 388 16.48 -39.50 -1.31
N HIS A 389 15.44 -38.74 -1.66
CA HIS A 389 15.65 -37.38 -2.15
C HIS A 389 15.83 -36.36 -1.02
N ARG A 390 17.09 -36.02 -0.77
CA ARG A 390 17.55 -34.78 -0.12
C ARG A 390 16.73 -33.58 -0.63
N ARG A 391 15.97 -32.95 0.27
CA ARG A 391 15.54 -31.56 0.08
C ARG A 391 16.80 -30.69 0.01
N ARG A 392 16.98 -29.96 -1.09
CA ARG A 392 17.95 -28.86 -1.14
C ARG A 392 17.32 -27.67 -0.42
N GLU A 393 17.76 -27.43 0.80
CA GLU A 393 17.51 -26.20 1.54
C GLU A 393 18.30 -25.06 0.89
N GLY A 394 17.61 -24.26 0.08
CA GLY A 394 18.04 -22.89 -0.18
C GLY A 394 17.39 -22.02 0.89
N ASP A 395 18.20 -21.52 1.82
CA ASP A 395 17.74 -20.80 3.01
C ASP A 395 17.56 -19.31 2.65
N PRO A 396 16.33 -18.79 2.49
CA PRO A 396 16.14 -17.39 2.12
C PRO A 396 16.49 -16.52 3.32
N THR A 397 17.45 -15.64 3.09
CA THR A 397 18.03 -14.79 4.11
C THR A 397 17.28 -13.43 4.13
N TRP A 398 17.29 -12.69 5.25
CA TRP A 398 16.99 -11.24 5.38
C TRP A 398 15.57 -10.76 5.75
N PHE A 399 15.50 -9.87 6.76
CA PHE A 399 14.27 -9.21 7.23
C PHE A 399 14.55 -7.76 7.69
N MET A 400 13.64 -6.83 7.41
CA MET A 400 13.69 -5.43 7.86
C MET A 400 12.29 -4.91 8.24
N VAL A 401 12.16 -4.14 9.32
CA VAL A 401 10.88 -3.54 9.77
C VAL A 401 11.06 -2.05 10.15
N ARG A 402 10.06 -1.19 9.90
CA ARG A 402 10.18 0.29 10.00
C ARG A 402 8.88 1.04 10.40
N ALA A 403 8.81 2.04 11.34
CA ALA A 403 7.54 2.75 11.79
C ALA A 403 7.40 4.31 11.68
N SER A 404 6.17 4.90 11.44
CA SER A 404 5.83 6.38 11.40
C SER A 404 4.62 6.94 12.22
N THR A 405 4.64 8.25 12.59
CA THR A 405 3.70 9.04 13.42
C THR A 405 2.47 9.46 12.68
N THR A 406 1.35 9.36 13.39
CA THR A 406 0.29 10.37 13.45
C THR A 406 -0.03 10.63 14.90
#